data_AF-A0A2V8M5X1-F1
#
_entry.id   AF-A0A2V8M5X1-F1
#
_cell.length_a   1.000
_cell.length_b   1.000
_cell.length_c   1.000
_cell.angle_alpha   90.00
_cell.angle_beta   90.00
_cell.angle_gamma   90.00
#
_symmetry.space_group_name_H-M   'P 1'
#
loop_
_entity.id
_entity.type
_entity.pdbx_description
1 polymer ?
#
loop_
_entity_poly.entity_id
_entity_poly.type
_entity_poly.pdbx_seq_one_letter_code
_entity_poly.pdbx_strand_id
1 'polypeptide(L)' 'MATLLPNFVIGNKIGIEVKASRRISPADTRDLLALSEETKLVRKIVVSTEPRERVTDEGVTVLPVRKFLEQLWEGRVLDV' A
#
# COMPACT_ATOMS: atom_id res chain seq x y z
N MET A 1 -7.36 -21.32 -3.11
CA MET A 1 -6.75 -20.38 -4.08
C MET A 1 -5.87 -19.44 -3.27
N ALA A 2 -4.58 -19.32 -3.59
CA ALA A 2 -3.66 -18.54 -2.79
C ALA A 2 -4.03 -17.05 -2.88
N THR A 3 -4.58 -16.49 -1.80
CA THR A 3 -4.69 -15.04 -1.61
C THR A 3 -3.27 -14.51 -1.47
N LEU A 4 -2.82 -13.68 -2.40
CA LEU A 4 -1.47 -13.11 -2.34
C LEU A 4 -1.49 -12.04 -1.25
N LEU A 5 -0.98 -12.37 -0.07
CA LEU A 5 -0.86 -11.42 1.02
C LEU A 5 -0.03 -10.20 0.59
N PRO A 6 -0.25 -9.03 1.22
CA PRO A 6 0.56 -7.88 0.94
C PRO A 6 2.05 -8.16 1.12
N ASN A 7 2.88 -7.62 0.23
CA ASN A 7 4.32 -7.88 0.22
C ASN A 7 4.99 -7.63 1.59
N PHE A 8 4.54 -6.61 2.33
CA PHE A 8 5.07 -6.29 3.64
C PHE A 8 3.98 -5.87 4.63
N VAL A 9 4.16 -6.23 5.90
CA VAL A 9 3.34 -5.76 7.02
C VAL A 9 4.27 -5.27 8.12
N ILE A 10 3.98 -4.09 8.67
CA ILE A 10 4.77 -3.47 9.74
C ILE A 10 3.90 -3.33 10.99
N GLY A 11 4.30 -4.01 12.07
CA GLY A 11 3.66 -3.91 13.38
C GLY A 11 2.16 -4.20 13.40
N ASN A 12 1.63 -4.92 12.40
CA ASN A 12 0.19 -5.15 12.16
C ASN A 12 -0.65 -3.88 11.97
N LYS A 13 -0.01 -2.74 11.66
CA LYS A 13 -0.65 -1.44 11.48
C LYS A 13 -0.50 -0.89 10.07
N ILE A 14 0.53 -1.29 9.35
CA ILE A 14 0.81 -0.79 8.01
C ILE A 14 0.91 -1.99 7.08
N GLY A 15 0.07 -2.03 6.05
CA GLY A 15 0.18 -3.00 4.96
C GLY A 15 0.72 -2.30 3.71
N ILE A 16 1.72 -2.91 3.08
CA ILE A 16 2.37 -2.39 1.87
C ILE A 16 2.34 -3.46 0.80
N GLU A 17 1.74 -3.13 -0.34
CA GLU A 17 1.74 -3.92 -1.57
C GLU A 17 2.57 -3.20 -2.64
N VAL A 18 3.38 -3.92 -3.41
CA VAL A 18 4.28 -3.36 -4.43
C VAL A 18 3.88 -3.90 -5.80
N LYS A 19 3.57 -2.99 -6.73
CA LYS A 19 3.17 -3.33 -8.10
C LYS A 19 3.96 -2.52 -9.12
N ALA A 20 4.54 -3.21 -10.11
CA ALA A 20 5.12 -2.57 -11.29
C ALA A 20 4.05 -2.16 -12.31
N SER A 21 3.09 -1.32 -11.89
CA SER A 21 1.98 -0.85 -12.73
C SER A 21 1.92 0.68 -12.76
N ARG A 22 1.55 1.24 -13.93
CA ARG A 22 1.30 2.68 -14.13
C ARG A 22 -0.14 3.10 -13.88
N ARG A 23 -1.00 2.15 -13.46
CA ARG A 23 -2.39 2.39 -13.05
C ARG A 23 -2.84 1.26 -12.14
N ILE A 24 -3.03 1.57 -10.86
CA ILE A 24 -3.59 0.66 -9.87
C ILE A 24 -5.11 0.63 -10.01
N SER A 25 -5.64 -0.55 -10.24
CA SER A 25 -7.08 -0.81 -10.32
C SER A 25 -7.64 -1.23 -8.96
N PRO A 26 -8.97 -1.21 -8.77
CA PRO A 26 -9.59 -1.77 -7.57
C PRO A 26 -9.26 -3.26 -7.35
N ALA A 27 -8.98 -4.02 -8.42
CA ALA A 27 -8.62 -5.43 -8.29
C ALA A 27 -7.24 -5.63 -7.62
N ASP A 28 -6.34 -4.65 -7.78
CA ASP A 28 -4.98 -4.67 -7.21
C ASP A 28 -4.95 -4.35 -5.72
N THR A 29 -6.01 -3.75 -5.16
CA THR A 29 -6.10 -3.40 -3.74
C THR A 29 -6.83 -4.45 -2.90
N ARG A 30 -7.44 -5.47 -3.53
CA ARG A 30 -8.31 -6.45 -2.85
C ARG A 30 -7.61 -7.20 -1.73
N ASP A 31 -6.40 -7.69 -1.96
CA ASP A 31 -5.70 -8.49 -0.96
C ASP A 31 -5.28 -7.62 0.25
N LEU A 32 -4.89 -6.37 0.00
CA LEU A 32 -4.56 -5.40 1.05
C LEU A 32 -5.81 -4.98 1.85
N LEU A 33 -6.96 -4.85 1.18
CA LEU A 33 -8.24 -4.56 1.83
C LEU A 33 -8.73 -5.76 2.66
N ALA A 34 -8.64 -6.98 2.12
CA ALA A 34 -8.97 -8.19 2.86
C ALA A 34 -8.11 -8.32 4.13
N LEU A 35 -6.80 -8.07 4.05
CA LEU A 35 -5.95 -8.05 5.24
C LEU A 35 -6.39 -6.97 6.24
N SER A 36 -6.87 -5.82 5.77
CA SER A 36 -7.38 -4.74 6.61
C SER A 36 -8.72 -5.06 7.29
N GLU A 37 -9.46 -6.07 6.83
CA GLU A 37 -10.67 -6.55 7.51
C GLU A 37 -10.31 -7.51 8.65
N GLU A 38 -9.29 -8.33 8.45
CA GLU A 38 -8.78 -9.29 9.45
C GLU A 38 -7.87 -8.64 10.50
N THR A 39 -7.17 -7.57 10.13
CA THR A 39 -6.20 -6.86 10.96
C THR A 39 -6.50 -5.37 10.98
N LYS A 40 -6.21 -4.69 12.09
CA LYS A 40 -6.46 -3.25 12.24
C LYS A 40 -5.38 -2.41 11.55
N LEU A 41 -5.22 -2.57 10.24
CA LEU A 41 -4.34 -1.73 9.44
C LEU A 41 -4.82 -0.27 9.52
N VAL A 42 -3.95 0.59 10.04
CA VAL A 42 -4.12 2.04 10.09
C VAL A 42 -3.72 2.66 8.75
N ARG A 43 -2.69 2.12 8.10
CA ARG A 43 -2.22 2.58 6.79
C ARG A 43 -2.20 1.44 5.78
N LYS A 44 -2.75 1.71 4.60
CA LYS A 44 -2.80 0.81 3.45
C LYS A 44 -2.08 1.50 2.30
N ILE A 45 -0.93 0.99 1.88
CA ILE A 45 -0.09 1.60 0.85
C ILE A 45 0.08 0.63 -0.31
N VAL A 46 -0.15 1.11 -1.53
CA VAL A 46 0.29 0.44 -2.76
C VAL A 46 1.41 1.25 -3.38
N VAL A 47 2.62 0.71 -3.39
CA VAL A 47 3.76 1.30 -4.10
C VAL A 47 3.62 0.96 -5.58
N SER A 48 3.59 2.00 -6.43
CA SER A 48 3.37 1.84 -7.87
C SER A 48 4.31 2.68 -8.72
N THR A 49 4.19 2.53 -10.04
CA THR A 49 4.85 3.40 -11.03
C THR A 49 3.90 4.47 -11.57
N GLU A 50 2.78 4.74 -10.90
CA GLU A 50 1.93 5.89 -11.22
C GLU A 50 2.73 7.20 -11.12
N PRO A 51 2.46 8.19 -11.99
CA PRO A 51 3.20 9.45 -11.97
C PRO A 51 2.81 10.35 -10.79
N ARG A 52 1.67 10.09 -10.15
CA ARG A 52 1.14 10.91 -9.07
C ARG A 52 0.59 10.04 -7.95
N GLU A 53 0.78 10.53 -6.75
CA GLU A 53 0.16 9.98 -5.55
C GLU A 53 -1.33 10.28 -5.55
N ARG A 54 -2.12 9.33 -5.07
CA ARG A 54 -3.57 9.47 -4.89
C ARG A 54 -4.07 8.53 -3.80
N VAL A 55 -5.28 8.79 -3.33
CA VAL A 55 -5.99 7.91 -2.41
C VAL A 55 -7.19 7.32 -3.15
N THR A 56 -7.44 6.02 -3.00
CA THR A 56 -8.65 5.37 -3.54
C THR A 56 -9.86 5.67 -2.64
N ASP A 57 -11.07 5.41 -3.14
CA ASP A 57 -12.29 5.61 -2.36
C ASP A 57 -12.33 4.74 -1.09
N GLU A 58 -11.64 3.60 -1.10
CA GLU A 58 -11.46 2.67 0.03
C GLU A 58 -10.32 3.07 0.98
N GLY A 59 -9.73 4.25 0.79
CA GLY A 59 -8.68 4.79 1.64
C GLY A 59 -7.30 4.15 1.46
N VAL A 60 -7.01 3.56 0.30
CA VAL A 60 -5.68 3.03 -0.03
C VAL A 60 -4.83 4.14 -0.63
N THR A 61 -3.65 4.37 -0.07
CA THR A 61 -2.68 5.32 -0.62
C THR A 61 -1.91 4.65 -1.75
N VAL A 62 -2.08 5.12 -2.98
CA VAL A 62 -1.24 4.71 -4.12
C VAL A 62 -0.07 5.67 -4.20
N LEU A 63 1.13 5.18 -3.89
CA LEU A 63 2.33 5.99 -3.74
C LEU A 63 3.37 5.67 -4.83
N PRO A 64 3.81 6.66 -5.63
CA PRO A 64 4.88 6.45 -6.60
C PRO A 64 6.16 5.96 -5.93
N VAL A 65 6.84 4.99 -6.53
CA VAL A 65 8.04 4.34 -5.97
C VAL A 65 9.11 5.33 -5.53
N ARG A 66 9.34 6.42 -6.29
CA ARG A 66 10.31 7.45 -5.92
C ARG A 66 9.94 8.14 -4.61
N LYS A 67 8.67 8.54 -4.45
CA LYS A 67 8.16 9.16 -3.22
C LYS A 67 8.19 8.18 -2.05
N PHE A 68 7.85 6.91 -2.28
CA PHE A 68 7.91 5.88 -1.25
C PHE A 68 9.33 5.72 -0.70
N LEU A 69 10.34 5.61 -1.59
CA LEU A 69 11.73 5.47 -1.18
C LEU A 69 12.25 6.70 -0.44
N GLU A 70 11.89 7.91 -0.88
CA GLU A 70 12.19 9.16 -0.16
C GLU A 70 11.62 9.10 1.27
N GLN A 71 10.30 8.89 1.40
CA GLN A 71 9.65 8.80 2.71
C GLN A 71 10.21 7.67 3.59
N LEU A 72 10.61 6.55 3.00
CA LEU A 72 11.18 5.41 3.72
C LEU A 72 12.54 5.77 4.32
N TRP A 73 13.42 6.41 3.53
CA TRP A 73 14.73 6.85 4.00
C TRP A 73 14.66 7.97 5.03
N GLU A 74 13.59 8.76 5.00
CA GLU A 74 13.34 9.82 5.99
C GLU A 74 12.57 9.32 7.23
N GLY A 75 12.23 8.02 7.30
CA GLY A 75 11.46 7.43 8.41
C GLY A 75 9.95 7.69 8.40
N ARG A 76 9.45 8.53 7.48
CA ARG A 76 8.04 8.96 7.41
C ARG A 76 7.04 7.88 7.04
N VAL A 77 7.50 6.77 6.43
CA VAL A 77 6.64 5.61 6.19
C VAL A 77 6.20 4.95 7.51
N LEU A 78 7.01 5.08 8.57
CA LEU A 78 6.75 4.46 9.87
C LEU A 78 5.95 5.37 10.81
N ASP A 79 5.81 6.66 10.48
CA ASP A 79 5.01 7.60 11.26
C ASP A 79 3.53 7.23 11.13
N VAL A 80 2.94 6.76 12.24
CA VAL A 80 1.52 6.42 12.45
C VAL A 80 0.97 7.07 13.69
#